data_AF-A0A5C4K478-F1
#
_entry.id   AF-A0A5C4K478-F1
#
_cell.length_a   1.000
_cell.length_b   1.000
_cell.length_c   1.000
_cell.angle_alpha   90.00
_cell.angle_beta   90.00
_cell.angle_gamma   90.00
#
_symmetry.space_group_name_H-M   'P 1'
#
loop_
_entity.id
_entity.type
_entity.pdbx_description
1 polymer ?
#
loop_
_entity_poly.entity_id
_entity_poly.type
_entity_poly.pdbx_seq_one_letter_code
_entity_poly.pdbx_strand_id
1 'polypeptide(L)'
;MFHWRAEILPGVSAAFTDSGAGNLALHVGDDPRAVLRRREQLEAAAGIGPEGLRFMDQVHGTAVAVMERASAAPQADGMVSRGLPLAVMVADCIPVLLAGESADGPVLAAVHAGRPGVANGVIPSAVDSMRSLGASAIKAWLGPSICGNCYEVPAALRDEVAALVPATLSTTSWGTPALDLPAGARSQLERAGVDVEYAGQCTFETDSLYSYRRDRNTGRFAGLVWCHG
;
A
#
# COMPACT_ATOMS: atom_id res chain seq x y z
N MET A 1 -10.06 -5.04 -13.41
CA MET A 1 -9.58 -5.86 -12.26
C MET A 1 -8.24 -5.33 -11.81
N PHE A 2 -7.24 -5.24 -12.69
CA PHE A 2 -5.96 -4.60 -12.39
C PHE A 2 -5.90 -3.23 -13.06
N HIS A 3 -5.66 -2.19 -12.27
CA HIS A 3 -5.30 -0.86 -12.76
C HIS A 3 -3.88 -0.87 -13.34
N TRP A 4 -2.98 -1.59 -12.67
CA TRP A 4 -1.59 -1.76 -13.05
C TRP A 4 -1.10 -3.14 -12.59
N ARG A 5 -0.25 -3.79 -13.39
CA ARG A 5 0.41 -5.06 -13.07
C ARG A 5 1.71 -5.17 -13.84
N ALA A 6 2.77 -5.64 -13.18
CA ALA A 6 4.05 -5.92 -13.81
C ALA A 6 4.79 -7.05 -13.07
N GLU A 7 5.67 -7.75 -13.80
CA GLU A 7 6.79 -8.44 -13.18
C GLU A 7 7.83 -7.38 -12.80
N ILE A 8 8.17 -7.31 -11.51
CA ILE A 8 8.95 -6.23 -10.92
C ILE A 8 10.38 -6.63 -10.57
N LEU A 9 10.61 -7.93 -10.31
CA LEU A 9 11.89 -8.62 -10.24
C LEU A 9 11.70 -10.01 -10.86
N PRO A 10 12.77 -10.72 -11.26
CA PRO A 10 12.63 -12.08 -11.77
C PRO A 10 11.82 -12.97 -10.82
N GLY A 11 10.69 -13.49 -11.28
CA GLY A 11 9.80 -14.33 -10.47
C GLY A 11 9.01 -13.59 -9.38
N VAL A 12 8.98 -12.25 -9.40
CA VAL A 12 8.19 -11.43 -8.47
C VAL A 12 7.30 -10.49 -9.26
N SER A 13 5.99 -10.58 -9.02
CA SER A 13 5.00 -9.69 -9.61
C SER A 13 4.40 -8.75 -8.56
N ALA A 14 4.00 -7.58 -9.03
CA ALA A 14 3.19 -6.63 -8.27
C ALA A 14 1.99 -6.13 -9.09
N ALA A 15 0.93 -5.76 -8.39
CA ALA A 15 -0.26 -5.20 -9.02
C ALA A 15 -1.02 -4.25 -8.08
N PHE A 16 -1.74 -3.31 -8.68
CA PHE A 16 -2.75 -2.49 -8.01
C PHE A 16 -4.10 -2.76 -8.66
N THR A 17 -5.11 -3.10 -7.88
CA THR A 17 -6.45 -3.38 -8.40
C THR A 17 -7.26 -2.10 -8.63
N ASP A 18 -8.32 -2.21 -9.44
CA ASP A 18 -9.31 -1.17 -9.67
C ASP A 18 -10.69 -1.58 -9.09
N SER A 19 -11.69 -0.71 -9.22
CA SER A 19 -13.07 -1.00 -8.82
C SER A 19 -13.71 -2.15 -9.58
N GLY A 20 -13.15 -2.55 -10.72
CA GLY A 20 -13.57 -3.74 -11.48
C GLY A 20 -13.22 -5.06 -10.79
N ALA A 21 -12.30 -5.07 -9.82
CA ALA A 21 -12.13 -6.21 -8.90
C ALA A 21 -13.23 -6.28 -7.82
N GLY A 22 -14.05 -5.23 -7.71
CA GLY A 22 -15.02 -5.02 -6.64
C GLY A 22 -14.38 -4.73 -5.28
N ASN A 23 -15.20 -4.64 -4.24
CA ASN A 23 -14.70 -4.42 -2.89
C ASN A 23 -14.01 -5.68 -2.34
N LEU A 24 -12.79 -5.50 -1.85
CA LEU A 24 -11.95 -6.55 -1.27
C LEU A 24 -11.90 -6.50 0.26
N ALA A 25 -12.51 -5.49 0.91
CA ALA A 25 -12.48 -5.33 2.37
C ALA A 25 -13.70 -5.92 3.06
N LEU A 26 -13.46 -6.62 4.17
CA LEU A 26 -14.50 -7.24 5.02
C LEU A 26 -15.11 -6.28 6.05
N HIS A 27 -14.51 -5.11 6.25
CA HIS A 27 -14.84 -4.18 7.33
C HIS A 27 -15.61 -2.91 6.86
N VAL A 28 -16.10 -2.90 5.62
CA VAL A 28 -16.77 -1.72 5.01
C VAL A 28 -18.25 -1.96 4.66
N GLY A 29 -18.88 -2.97 5.26
CA GLY A 29 -20.33 -3.18 5.17
C GLY A 29 -20.84 -3.95 3.93
N ASP A 30 -19.95 -4.59 3.17
CA ASP A 30 -20.30 -5.48 2.06
C ASP A 30 -20.57 -6.92 2.55
N ASP A 31 -21.22 -7.76 1.73
CA ASP A 31 -21.44 -9.18 2.03
C ASP A 31 -20.09 -9.91 2.17
N PRO A 32 -19.74 -10.45 3.35
CA PRO A 32 -18.48 -11.15 3.55
C PRO A 32 -18.28 -12.31 2.57
N ARG A 33 -19.34 -13.01 2.17
CA ARG A 33 -19.24 -14.12 1.21
C ARG A 33 -18.91 -13.61 -0.18
N ALA A 34 -19.47 -12.47 -0.60
CA ALA A 34 -19.12 -11.84 -1.86
C ALA A 34 -17.68 -11.34 -1.87
N VAL A 35 -17.23 -10.72 -0.78
CA VAL A 35 -15.84 -10.26 -0.64
C VAL A 35 -14.85 -11.42 -0.73
N LEU A 36 -15.10 -12.53 -0.03
CA LEU A 36 -14.23 -13.72 -0.09
C LEU A 36 -14.17 -14.31 -1.51
N ARG A 37 -15.31 -14.42 -2.22
CA ARG A 37 -15.31 -14.85 -3.63
C ARG A 37 -14.50 -13.93 -4.54
N ARG A 38 -14.55 -12.60 -4.33
CA ARG A 38 -13.74 -11.65 -5.11
C ARG A 38 -12.25 -11.80 -4.82
N ARG A 39 -11.86 -12.10 -3.58
CA ARG A 39 -10.47 -12.42 -3.23
C ARG A 39 -9.99 -13.69 -3.90
N GLU A 40 -10.79 -14.76 -3.89
CA GLU A 40 -10.47 -16.01 -4.61
C GLU A 40 -10.32 -15.77 -6.12
N GLN A 41 -11.22 -14.99 -6.73
CA GLN A 41 -11.13 -14.62 -8.15
C GLN A 41 -9.88 -13.80 -8.46
N LEU A 42 -9.52 -12.89 -7.55
CA LEU A 42 -8.31 -12.06 -7.67
C LEU A 42 -7.04 -12.91 -7.61
N GLU A 43 -6.96 -13.85 -6.66
CA GLU A 43 -5.84 -14.79 -6.54
C GLU A 43 -5.70 -15.64 -7.79
N ALA A 44 -6.81 -16.19 -8.30
CA ALA A 44 -6.83 -16.96 -9.53
C ALA A 44 -6.34 -16.13 -10.75
N ALA A 45 -6.80 -14.89 -10.89
CA ALA A 45 -6.38 -14.00 -11.98
C ALA A 45 -4.93 -13.52 -11.85
N ALA A 46 -4.41 -13.41 -10.63
CA ALA A 46 -3.01 -13.10 -10.35
C ALA A 46 -2.09 -14.32 -10.56
N GLY A 47 -2.65 -15.53 -10.61
CA GLY A 47 -1.87 -16.78 -10.65
C GLY A 47 -1.22 -17.09 -9.30
N ILE A 48 -1.82 -16.62 -8.20
CA ILE A 48 -1.31 -16.84 -6.85
C ILE A 48 -1.60 -18.28 -6.44
N GLY A 49 -0.57 -18.96 -5.95
CA GLY A 49 -0.64 -20.36 -5.54
C GLY A 49 -1.51 -20.61 -4.31
N PRO A 50 -1.62 -21.87 -3.86
CA PRO A 50 -2.54 -22.29 -2.79
C PRO A 50 -2.28 -21.66 -1.41
N GLU A 51 -1.15 -20.97 -1.24
CA GLU A 51 -0.89 -20.22 -0.01
C GLU A 51 -1.78 -18.99 0.16
N GLY A 52 -2.29 -18.46 -0.95
CA GLY A 52 -3.14 -17.27 -0.98
C GLY A 52 -2.43 -15.99 -0.56
N LEU A 53 -3.16 -14.88 -0.68
CA LEU A 53 -2.76 -13.56 -0.21
C LEU A 53 -2.90 -13.46 1.31
N ARG A 54 -1.86 -12.93 1.96
CA ARG A 54 -1.95 -12.49 3.35
C ARG A 54 -2.48 -11.07 3.41
N PHE A 55 -3.42 -10.84 4.30
CA PHE A 55 -4.00 -9.54 4.62
C PHE A 55 -3.70 -9.18 6.07
N MET A 56 -3.82 -7.90 6.41
CA MET A 56 -3.67 -7.36 7.77
C MET A 56 -4.95 -6.61 8.21
N ASP A 57 -5.10 -6.48 9.52
CA ASP A 57 -6.06 -5.57 10.15
C ASP A 57 -5.41 -4.20 10.33
N GLN A 58 -5.70 -3.29 9.40
CA GLN A 58 -5.06 -1.98 9.27
C GLN A 58 -5.62 -0.98 10.28
N VAL A 59 -4.74 -0.36 11.07
CA VAL A 59 -5.12 0.56 12.15
C VAL A 59 -4.53 1.96 12.02
N HIS A 60 -3.94 2.27 10.86
CA HIS A 60 -3.23 3.53 10.58
C HIS A 60 -2.04 3.78 11.53
N GLY A 61 -1.45 2.73 12.08
CA GLY A 61 -0.25 2.76 12.90
C GLY A 61 1.04 2.59 12.08
N THR A 62 2.09 2.14 12.76
CA THR A 62 3.43 1.92 12.19
C THR A 62 3.96 0.51 12.38
N ALA A 63 3.17 -0.37 13.01
CA ALA A 63 3.56 -1.75 13.24
C ALA A 63 3.73 -2.50 11.92
N VAL A 64 4.85 -3.22 11.80
CA VAL A 64 5.16 -4.07 10.65
C VAL A 64 5.36 -5.50 11.14
N ALA A 65 4.55 -6.43 10.63
CA ALA A 65 4.62 -7.84 10.99
C ALA A 65 5.48 -8.62 9.99
N VAL A 66 6.38 -9.47 10.49
CA VAL A 66 7.03 -10.49 9.67
C VAL A 66 6.08 -11.69 9.56
N MET A 67 5.71 -12.03 8.33
CA MET A 67 4.71 -13.04 8.01
C MET A 67 5.37 -14.37 7.70
N GLU A 68 4.87 -15.41 8.37
CA GLU A 68 5.19 -16.81 8.14
C GLU A 68 3.93 -17.54 7.65
N ARG A 69 4.08 -18.77 7.13
CA ARG A 69 2.96 -19.54 6.55
C ARG A 69 1.79 -19.72 7.52
N ALA A 70 2.07 -19.90 8.80
CA ALA A 70 1.07 -20.12 9.85
C ALA A 70 0.55 -18.82 10.48
N SER A 71 1.04 -17.65 10.07
CA SER A 71 0.61 -16.37 10.64
C SER A 71 -0.86 -16.11 10.35
N ALA A 72 -1.61 -15.77 11.40
CA ALA A 72 -2.92 -15.15 11.26
C ALA A 72 -2.77 -13.70 10.74
N ALA A 73 -3.88 -13.08 10.32
CA ALA A 73 -3.88 -11.68 9.93
C ALA A 73 -3.46 -10.80 11.13
N PRO A 74 -2.35 -10.06 11.05
CA PRO A 74 -1.87 -9.23 12.16
C PRO A 74 -2.64 -7.91 12.21
N GLN A 75 -2.78 -7.35 13.41
CA GLN A 75 -3.11 -5.93 13.58
C GLN A 75 -1.86 -5.10 13.31
N ALA A 76 -1.75 -4.55 12.10
CA ALA A 76 -0.55 -3.90 11.60
C ALA A 76 -0.87 -3.04 10.37
N ASP A 77 0.05 -2.18 9.99
CA ASP A 77 -0.03 -1.37 8.77
C ASP A 77 1.12 -1.66 7.81
N GLY A 78 1.95 -2.65 8.12
CA GLY A 78 2.86 -3.27 7.17
C GLY A 78 2.99 -4.76 7.42
N MET A 79 3.25 -5.50 6.35
CA MET A 79 3.67 -6.88 6.40
C MET A 79 4.96 -7.04 5.57
N VAL A 80 5.84 -7.92 6.03
CA VAL A 80 7.05 -8.35 5.31
C VAL A 80 7.09 -9.86 5.28
N SER A 81 7.53 -10.48 4.20
CA SER A 81 7.65 -11.94 4.09
C SER A 81 8.85 -12.37 3.24
N ARG A 82 9.27 -13.63 3.41
CA ARG A 82 10.18 -14.32 2.47
C ARG A 82 9.37 -15.05 1.41
N GLY A 83 8.83 -14.29 0.45
CA GLY A 83 8.12 -14.82 -0.72
C GLY A 83 6.64 -15.17 -0.53
N LEU A 84 6.06 -15.01 0.66
CA LEU A 84 4.61 -15.17 0.83
C LEU A 84 3.86 -14.03 0.12
N PRO A 85 2.78 -14.29 -0.61
CA PRO A 85 1.97 -13.25 -1.24
C PRO A 85 1.35 -12.30 -0.21
N LEU A 86 1.51 -11.00 -0.40
CA LEU A 86 1.01 -9.97 0.52
C LEU A 86 0.02 -9.04 -0.17
N ALA A 87 -1.01 -8.61 0.57
CA ALA A 87 -1.98 -7.63 0.15
C ALA A 87 -2.11 -6.49 1.17
N VAL A 88 -2.24 -5.27 0.65
CA VAL A 88 -2.66 -4.08 1.40
C VAL A 88 -3.92 -3.51 0.76
N MET A 89 -4.89 -3.07 1.56
CA MET A 89 -6.15 -2.51 1.05
C MET A 89 -6.25 -1.02 1.33
N VAL A 90 -6.74 -0.25 0.36
CA VAL A 90 -6.84 1.21 0.50
C VAL A 90 -8.07 1.78 -0.20
N ALA A 91 -8.44 2.97 0.26
CA ALA A 91 -9.14 3.99 -0.50
C ALA A 91 -8.54 5.32 -0.04
N ASP A 92 -7.80 5.99 -0.93
CA ASP A 92 -6.98 7.20 -0.70
C ASP A 92 -5.63 7.04 0.01
N CYS A 93 -5.49 6.17 1.01
CA CYS A 93 -4.17 5.90 1.60
C CYS A 93 -3.23 5.25 0.57
N ILE A 94 -1.92 5.33 0.79
CA ILE A 94 -0.94 4.82 -0.17
C ILE A 94 -0.72 3.33 0.07
N PRO A 95 -0.98 2.45 -0.92
CA PRO A 95 -0.49 1.10 -0.90
C PRO A 95 0.97 1.12 -1.39
N VAL A 96 1.93 0.95 -0.49
CA VAL A 96 3.35 0.85 -0.83
C VAL A 96 3.72 -0.62 -0.93
N LEU A 97 4.19 -1.03 -2.09
CA LEU A 97 4.74 -2.37 -2.31
C LEU A 97 6.25 -2.25 -2.38
N LEU A 98 6.96 -3.15 -1.70
CA LEU A 98 8.41 -3.23 -1.77
C LEU A 98 8.84 -4.65 -2.10
N ALA A 99 9.95 -4.76 -2.81
CA ALA A 99 10.61 -6.02 -3.07
C ALA A 99 12.13 -5.81 -3.02
N GLY A 100 12.85 -6.76 -2.44
CA GLY A 100 14.30 -6.77 -2.38
C GLY A 100 14.85 -8.18 -2.54
N GLU A 101 16.12 -8.26 -2.90
CA GLU A 101 16.85 -9.51 -3.11
C GLU A 101 17.51 -9.96 -1.81
N SER A 102 17.50 -11.27 -1.53
CA SER A 102 18.29 -11.87 -0.44
C SER A 102 18.87 -13.22 -0.88
N ALA A 103 19.84 -13.75 -0.12
CA ALA A 103 20.43 -15.05 -0.38
C ALA A 103 19.41 -16.21 -0.32
N ASP A 104 18.35 -16.06 0.47
CA ASP A 104 17.31 -17.07 0.68
C ASP A 104 16.08 -16.87 -0.22
N GLY A 105 16.18 -15.97 -1.21
CA GLY A 105 15.07 -15.59 -2.09
C GLY A 105 14.56 -14.16 -1.86
N PRO A 106 13.56 -13.71 -2.63
CA PRO A 106 13.05 -12.35 -2.53
C PRO A 106 12.34 -12.09 -1.20
N VAL A 107 12.55 -10.90 -0.66
CA VAL A 107 11.82 -10.37 0.49
C VAL A 107 10.80 -9.36 -0.01
N LEU A 108 9.54 -9.56 0.36
CA LEU A 108 8.41 -8.78 -0.12
C LEU A 108 7.81 -7.97 1.04
N ALA A 109 7.25 -6.79 0.74
CA ALA A 109 6.47 -6.04 1.71
C ALA A 109 5.25 -5.37 1.08
N ALA A 110 4.16 -5.32 1.85
CA ALA A 110 2.97 -4.55 1.54
C ALA A 110 2.64 -3.65 2.73
N VAL A 111 2.51 -2.35 2.49
CA VAL A 111 2.42 -1.34 3.54
C VAL A 111 1.26 -0.39 3.26
N HIS A 112 0.44 -0.18 4.28
CA HIS A 112 -0.62 0.80 4.33
C HIS A 112 -0.08 2.12 4.89
N ALA A 113 0.19 3.07 4.02
CA ALA A 113 0.70 4.38 4.41
C ALA A 113 -0.40 5.45 4.30
N GLY A 114 -1.23 5.52 5.34
CA GLY A 114 -2.12 6.66 5.59
C GLY A 114 -1.39 7.82 6.27
N ARG A 115 -2.07 8.96 6.48
CA ARG A 115 -1.47 10.16 7.10
C ARG A 115 -0.73 9.86 8.42
N PRO A 116 -1.32 9.17 9.42
CA PRO A 116 -0.60 8.90 10.67
C PRO A 116 0.58 7.94 10.46
N GLY A 117 0.44 6.95 9.58
CA GLY A 117 1.53 6.03 9.23
C GLY A 117 2.71 6.75 8.56
N VAL A 118 2.45 7.67 7.63
CA VAL A 118 3.49 8.50 7.01
C VAL A 118 4.14 9.40 8.05
N ALA A 119 3.36 10.12 8.85
CA ALA A 119 3.88 11.03 9.88
C ALA A 119 4.78 10.31 10.91
N ASN A 120 4.43 9.07 11.27
CA ASN A 120 5.11 8.29 12.30
C ASN A 120 6.13 7.28 11.76
N GLY A 121 6.26 7.13 10.44
CA GLY A 121 7.33 6.33 9.83
C GLY A 121 7.03 4.85 9.61
N VAL A 122 5.83 4.47 9.16
CA VAL A 122 5.52 3.06 8.78
C VAL A 122 6.40 2.56 7.62
N ILE A 123 6.73 3.43 6.66
CA ILE A 123 7.54 3.09 5.49
C ILE A 123 9.00 2.77 5.88
N PRO A 124 9.73 3.64 6.62
CA PRO A 124 11.07 3.27 7.08
C PRO A 124 11.04 2.03 7.98
N SER A 125 10.00 1.85 8.80
CA SER A 125 9.83 0.64 9.62
C SER A 125 9.73 -0.64 8.77
N ALA A 126 9.06 -0.56 7.61
CA ALA A 126 8.98 -1.68 6.67
C ALA A 126 10.32 -1.97 5.99
N VAL A 127 11.04 -0.92 5.56
CA VAL A 127 12.37 -1.08 4.96
C VAL A 127 13.36 -1.69 5.95
N ASP A 128 13.35 -1.24 7.21
CA ASP A 128 14.22 -1.79 8.25
C ASP A 128 13.86 -3.25 8.57
N SER A 129 12.57 -3.59 8.59
CA SER A 129 12.11 -4.97 8.74
C SER A 129 12.59 -5.85 7.58
N MET A 130 12.48 -5.40 6.33
CA MET A 130 13.03 -6.11 5.17
C MET A 130 14.54 -6.34 5.28
N ARG A 131 15.31 -5.30 5.67
CA ARG A 131 16.76 -5.40 5.87
C ARG A 131 17.13 -6.39 6.97
N SER A 132 16.34 -6.44 8.05
CA SER A 132 16.54 -7.42 9.12
C SER A 132 16.38 -8.87 8.65
N LEU A 133 15.64 -9.07 7.55
CA LEU A 133 15.50 -10.37 6.89
C LEU A 133 16.58 -10.65 5.84
N GLY A 134 17.54 -9.73 5.65
CA GLY A 134 18.62 -9.87 4.67
C GLY A 134 18.33 -9.24 3.31
N ALA A 135 17.24 -8.48 3.17
CA ALA A 135 16.91 -7.82 1.91
C ALA A 135 17.94 -6.73 1.55
N SER A 136 18.33 -6.73 0.28
CA SER A 136 19.18 -5.76 -0.38
C SER A 136 18.53 -5.31 -1.69
N ALA A 137 19.08 -4.29 -2.36
CA ALA A 137 18.54 -3.76 -3.62
C ALA A 137 17.01 -3.51 -3.56
N ILE A 138 16.52 -3.01 -2.42
CA ILE A 138 15.09 -2.80 -2.18
C ILE A 138 14.59 -1.71 -3.14
N LYS A 139 13.48 -2.01 -3.82
CA LYS A 139 12.75 -1.09 -4.70
C LYS A 139 11.32 -0.94 -4.22
N ALA A 140 10.69 0.16 -4.58
CA ALA A 140 9.33 0.50 -4.17
C ALA A 140 8.41 0.89 -5.32
N TRP A 141 7.14 0.52 -5.18
CA TRP A 141 6.03 0.88 -6.06
C TRP A 141 4.94 1.53 -5.21
N LEU A 142 4.67 2.81 -5.45
CA LEU A 142 3.60 3.55 -4.79
C LEU A 142 2.34 3.42 -5.63
N GLY A 143 1.32 2.73 -5.13
CA GLY A 143 0.07 2.59 -5.88
C GLY A 143 -0.82 3.83 -5.85
N PRO A 144 -1.98 3.75 -6.51
CA PRO A 144 -2.92 4.86 -6.54
C PRO A 144 -3.32 5.30 -5.12
N SER A 145 -3.36 6.61 -4.90
CA SER A 145 -3.65 7.23 -3.60
C SER A 145 -4.11 8.67 -3.81
N ILE A 146 -4.62 9.35 -2.78
CA ILE A 146 -5.03 10.74 -2.92
C ILE A 146 -3.80 11.66 -3.07
N CYS A 147 -3.80 12.53 -4.07
CA CYS A 147 -2.67 13.42 -4.33
C CYS A 147 -2.69 14.69 -3.47
N GLY A 148 -1.55 15.40 -3.43
CA GLY A 148 -1.41 16.68 -2.72
C GLY A 148 -2.35 17.79 -3.19
N ASN A 149 -2.84 17.72 -4.43
CA ASN A 149 -3.79 18.70 -4.98
C ASN A 149 -5.24 18.43 -4.54
N CYS A 150 -5.54 17.26 -3.96
CA CYS A 150 -6.90 16.87 -3.57
C CYS A 150 -7.08 16.60 -2.07
N TYR A 151 -6.01 16.28 -1.33
CA TYR A 151 -6.11 15.88 0.06
C TYR A 151 -6.19 17.08 1.01
N GLU A 152 -7.32 17.78 0.96
CA GLU A 152 -7.64 18.87 1.88
C GLU A 152 -7.63 18.41 3.34
N VAL A 153 -7.02 19.22 4.20
CA VAL A 153 -7.01 19.07 5.66
C VAL A 153 -7.03 20.44 6.34
N PRO A 154 -7.38 20.54 7.63
CA PRO A 154 -7.22 21.80 8.37
C PRO A 154 -5.76 22.29 8.39
N ALA A 155 -5.54 23.60 8.35
CA ALA A 155 -4.19 24.21 8.31
C ALA A 155 -3.28 23.71 9.44
N ALA A 156 -3.79 23.68 10.67
CA ALA A 156 -3.03 23.19 11.83
C ALA A 156 -2.54 21.74 11.63
N LEU A 157 -3.37 20.89 11.03
CA LEU A 157 -3.00 19.51 10.76
C LEU A 157 -1.98 19.40 9.62
N ARG A 158 -2.10 20.22 8.58
CA ARG A 158 -1.08 20.30 7.52
C ARG A 158 0.26 20.67 8.13
N ASP A 159 0.29 21.73 8.93
CA ASP A 159 1.51 22.29 9.49
C ASP A 159 2.17 21.32 10.47
N GLU A 160 1.38 20.60 11.28
CA GLU A 160 1.85 19.52 12.17
C GLU A 160 2.55 18.40 11.39
N VAL A 161 1.91 17.88 10.33
CA VAL A 161 2.48 16.77 9.55
C VAL A 161 3.69 17.23 8.74
N ALA A 162 3.63 18.44 8.14
CA ALA A 162 4.75 19.00 7.39
C ALA A 162 5.98 19.30 8.27
N ALA A 163 5.79 19.60 9.56
CA ALA A 163 6.90 19.73 10.49
C ALA A 163 7.66 18.39 10.69
N LEU A 164 6.95 17.27 10.61
CA LEU A 164 7.54 15.92 10.71
C LEU A 164 8.09 15.43 9.37
N VAL A 165 7.35 15.66 8.28
CA VAL A 165 7.68 15.22 6.92
C VAL A 165 7.49 16.39 5.95
N PRO A 166 8.51 17.26 5.77
CA PRO A 166 8.37 18.51 4.99
C PRO A 166 7.84 18.34 3.57
N ALA A 167 8.15 17.22 2.93
CA ALA A 167 7.69 16.90 1.58
C ALA A 167 6.15 16.76 1.47
N THR A 168 5.42 16.62 2.59
CA THR A 168 3.95 16.55 2.55
C THR A 168 3.28 17.91 2.44
N LEU A 169 4.00 19.03 2.60
CA LEU A 169 3.38 20.35 2.53
C LEU A 169 2.76 20.58 1.14
N SER A 170 1.45 20.82 1.10
CA SER A 170 0.73 21.07 -0.15
C SER A 170 -0.39 22.09 0.00
N THR A 171 -0.94 22.49 -1.15
CA THR A 171 -2.16 23.28 -1.30
C THR A 171 -3.03 22.59 -2.34
N THR A 172 -4.34 22.51 -2.10
CA THR A 172 -5.25 21.91 -3.08
C THR A 172 -5.30 22.72 -4.38
N SER A 173 -5.81 22.13 -5.44
CA SER A 173 -6.06 22.85 -6.70
C SER A 173 -7.09 23.98 -6.56
N TRP A 174 -7.84 24.04 -5.45
CA TRP A 174 -8.77 25.12 -5.10
C TRP A 174 -8.27 26.01 -3.94
N GLY A 175 -6.98 25.97 -3.62
CA GLY A 175 -6.32 26.98 -2.77
C GLY A 175 -6.43 26.76 -1.26
N THR A 176 -6.84 25.57 -0.81
CA THR A 176 -6.96 25.24 0.63
C THR A 176 -5.75 24.43 1.14
N PRO A 177 -5.49 24.41 2.46
CA PRO A 177 -4.40 23.61 3.02
C PRO A 177 -4.55 22.12 2.70
N ALA A 178 -3.47 21.48 2.26
CA ALA A 178 -3.48 20.08 1.84
C ALA A 178 -2.22 19.33 2.25
N LEU A 179 -2.27 18.00 2.17
CA LEU A 179 -1.12 17.13 2.38
C LEU A 179 -0.81 16.29 1.14
N ASP A 180 0.43 16.31 0.67
CA ASP A 180 0.93 15.37 -0.35
C ASP A 180 1.56 14.15 0.32
N LEU A 181 0.72 13.17 0.68
CA LEU A 181 1.23 11.93 1.28
C LEU A 181 2.16 11.16 0.34
N PRO A 182 1.88 11.01 -0.97
CA PRO A 182 2.81 10.38 -1.91
C PRO A 182 4.20 11.02 -1.95
N ALA A 183 4.29 12.36 -1.94
CA ALA A 183 5.57 13.06 -1.84
C ALA A 183 6.28 12.79 -0.51
N GLY A 184 5.53 12.75 0.60
CA GLY A 184 6.03 12.32 1.91
C GLY A 184 6.63 10.91 1.87
N ALA A 185 5.88 9.94 1.33
CA ALA A 185 6.32 8.56 1.18
C ALA A 185 7.59 8.44 0.33
N ARG A 186 7.64 9.11 -0.82
CA ARG A 186 8.82 9.19 -1.68
C ARG A 186 10.04 9.71 -0.93
N SER A 187 9.88 10.82 -0.19
CA SER A 187 11.00 11.41 0.58
C SER A 187 11.55 10.45 1.66
N GLN A 188 10.69 9.63 2.26
CA GLN A 188 11.12 8.63 3.25
C GLN A 188 11.87 7.47 2.59
N LEU A 189 11.42 7.00 1.43
CA LEU A 189 12.09 5.96 0.65
C LEU A 189 13.46 6.43 0.14
N GLU A 190 13.54 7.64 -0.41
CA GLU A 190 14.79 8.25 -0.86
C GLU A 190 15.81 8.38 0.27
N ARG A 191 15.37 8.85 1.46
CA ARG A 191 16.22 8.89 2.66
C ARG A 191 16.69 7.51 3.11
N ALA A 192 15.89 6.48 2.85
CA ALA A 192 16.25 5.10 3.12
C ALA A 192 17.12 4.49 2.00
N GLY A 193 17.41 5.20 0.91
CA GLY A 193 18.15 4.68 -0.24
C GLY A 193 17.37 3.64 -1.04
N VAL A 194 16.05 3.79 -1.12
CA VAL A 194 15.13 2.92 -1.87
C VAL A 194 14.57 3.69 -3.06
N ASP A 195 14.79 3.17 -4.26
CA ASP A 195 14.28 3.76 -5.50
C ASP A 195 12.78 3.51 -5.66
N VAL A 196 12.06 4.53 -6.14
CA VAL A 196 10.64 4.44 -6.46
C VAL A 196 10.46 4.28 -7.96
N GLU A 197 10.08 3.08 -8.38
CA GLU A 197 9.96 2.66 -9.79
C GLU A 197 8.61 3.05 -10.41
N TYR A 198 7.58 3.24 -9.58
CA TYR A 198 6.23 3.58 -10.01
C TYR A 198 5.51 4.45 -8.99
N ALA A 199 4.70 5.38 -9.48
CA ALA A 199 3.74 6.15 -8.70
C ALA A 199 2.38 6.15 -9.41
N GLY A 200 1.35 5.70 -8.71
CA GLY A 200 -0.01 5.61 -9.22
C GLY A 200 -0.73 6.94 -9.29
N GLN A 201 -1.90 6.93 -9.95
CA GLN A 201 -2.74 8.10 -10.16
C GLN A 201 -3.51 8.50 -8.89
N CYS A 202 -4.09 9.71 -8.91
CA CYS A 202 -4.94 10.20 -7.83
C CYS A 202 -6.24 9.39 -7.74
N THR A 203 -6.52 8.79 -6.58
CA THR A 203 -7.79 8.05 -6.36
C THR A 203 -9.00 8.97 -6.43
N PHE A 204 -8.88 10.22 -6.00
CA PHE A 204 -9.98 11.19 -6.01
C PHE A 204 -10.38 11.60 -7.43
N GLU A 205 -9.41 11.72 -8.33
CA GLU A 205 -9.59 12.17 -9.72
C GLU A 205 -9.86 11.02 -10.70
N THR A 206 -9.74 9.76 -10.26
CA THR A 206 -9.87 8.57 -11.12
C THR A 206 -11.13 7.77 -10.76
N ASP A 207 -12.11 7.75 -11.66
CA ASP A 207 -13.41 7.10 -11.43
C ASP A 207 -13.33 5.58 -11.28
N SER A 208 -12.34 4.94 -11.91
CA SER A 208 -12.12 3.50 -11.80
C SER A 208 -11.48 3.06 -10.48
N LEU A 209 -11.18 3.99 -9.57
CA LEU A 209 -10.59 3.71 -8.26
C LEU A 209 -11.56 4.10 -7.15
N TYR A 210 -11.57 3.34 -6.05
CA TYR A 210 -12.31 3.74 -4.86
C TYR A 210 -11.61 4.92 -4.16
N SER A 211 -12.38 5.89 -3.67
CA SER A 211 -11.88 7.03 -2.91
C SER A 211 -12.84 7.33 -1.76
N TYR A 212 -12.34 7.23 -0.53
CA TYR A 212 -13.11 7.52 0.68
C TYR A 212 -13.45 9.01 0.80
N ARG A 213 -12.56 9.86 0.30
CA ARG A 213 -12.72 11.31 0.23
C ARG A 213 -13.83 11.70 -0.74
N ARG A 214 -13.95 10.99 -1.88
CA ARG A 214 -15.03 11.20 -2.84
C ARG A 214 -16.36 10.60 -2.35
N ASP A 215 -16.32 9.39 -1.80
CA ASP A 215 -17.48 8.70 -1.25
C ASP A 215 -17.12 7.93 0.02
N ARG A 216 -17.74 8.31 1.15
CA ARG A 216 -17.49 7.67 2.44
C ARG A 216 -18.01 6.24 2.50
N ASN A 217 -18.97 5.87 1.65
CA ASN A 217 -19.55 4.54 1.58
C ASN A 217 -19.04 3.76 0.36
N THR A 218 -17.72 3.61 0.28
CA THR A 218 -17.04 3.01 -0.87
C THR A 218 -16.27 1.74 -0.49
N GLY A 219 -15.93 0.93 -1.50
CA GLY A 219 -15.10 -0.28 -1.34
C GLY A 219 -13.62 0.01 -1.11
N ARG A 220 -12.80 -1.05 -1.08
CA ARG A 220 -11.34 -0.94 -1.06
C ARG A 220 -10.74 -1.71 -2.22
N PHE A 221 -9.79 -1.08 -2.91
CA PHE A 221 -8.90 -1.76 -3.85
C PHE A 221 -7.63 -2.22 -3.10
N ALA A 222 -6.80 -3.02 -3.75
CA ALA A 222 -5.62 -3.61 -3.12
C ALA A 222 -4.34 -3.36 -3.92
N GLY A 223 -3.23 -3.22 -3.20
CA GLY A 223 -1.88 -3.47 -3.71
C GLY A 223 -1.47 -4.89 -3.37
N LEU A 224 -0.91 -5.61 -4.33
CA LEU A 224 -0.51 -7.01 -4.24
C LEU A 224 0.96 -7.18 -4.63
N VAL A 225 1.71 -7.98 -3.88
CA VAL A 225 3.07 -8.40 -4.25
C VAL A 225 3.24 -9.88 -3.96
N TRP A 226 3.77 -10.65 -4.91
CA TRP A 226 3.87 -12.11 -4.79
C TRP A 226 4.98 -12.70 -5.67
N CYS A 227 5.47 -13.86 -5.27
CA CYS A 227 6.35 -14.68 -6.10
C CYS A 227 5.55 -15.58 -7.04
N HIS A 228 6.08 -15.84 -8.23
CA HIS A 228 5.59 -16.83 -9.18
C HIS A 228 6.74 -17.69 -9.72
N GLY A 229 6.38 -18.87 -10.22
CA GLY A 229 7.32 -19.80 -10.89
C GLY A 229 7.60 -19.41 -12.33
#